data_AF-A0A941PU51-F1
#
_entry.id   AF-A0A941PU51-F1
#
_cell.length_a   1.000
_cell.length_b   1.000
_cell.length_c   1.000
_cell.angle_alpha   90.00
_cell.angle_beta   90.00
_cell.angle_gamma   90.00
#
_symmetry.space_group_name_H-M   'P 1'
#
loop_
_entity.id
_entity.type
_entity.pdbx_description
1 polymer ?
#
loop_
_entity_poly.entity_id
_entity_poly.type
_entity_poly.pdbx_seq_one_letter_code
_entity_poly.pdbx_strand_id
1 'polypeptide(L)'
;MRLALAEARAAAAAGEVPVGAVVVRGGRVIATGRNAPIGQHDPTAHAEIAALRGAARVLGNYRLDGCTLYVTLEPCAMCAGAMLHARLARVVFGAPDPRTGAAGSVLNVFGESRLNHQTAVQGGVLAEEGGALLRAFFEPRRGNPSPLREDALRTPDAAFDGLPGYPWAPHYVSDLPALAGLRLHYVDEGPRDAPLTWLCLHGNPGWSYLYRHLIARLVAAGQRVVAPDLIGFGKSDKPKKEAAHRFDWHRQVLLELVERLDLRRVVLVVQDWGGLLGLTLPMASPARYHGLLVMNTLLATGAVPLPAGFVAWREMCAKNPAYDIARLLARGNPQLSAAECAAYAAPFPNAGFRAALRAFPALVAGQPPDEGAATARRARDFWRHDWQGRSLMLIGAADPVLGEPVMRALHADIRGCPPPIVLPACGHFVPECGAVLAEHALAHFAPPAA
;
A
#
# COMPACT_ATOMS: atom_id res chain seq x y z
N MET A 1 24.20 -24.96 -18.93
CA MET A 1 23.38 -24.21 -17.95
C MET A 1 23.62 -24.62 -16.49
N ARG A 2 23.47 -25.88 -16.08
CA ARG A 2 23.65 -26.27 -14.66
C ARG A 2 25.02 -25.89 -14.05
N LEU A 3 26.11 -25.95 -14.83
CA LEU A 3 27.41 -25.44 -14.40
C LEU A 3 27.42 -23.93 -14.15
N ALA A 4 26.71 -23.15 -14.98
CA ALA A 4 26.53 -21.72 -14.76
C ALA A 4 25.72 -21.44 -13.48
N LEU A 5 24.72 -22.27 -13.16
CA LEU A 5 24.01 -22.20 -11.87
C LEU A 5 24.91 -22.55 -10.68
N ALA A 6 25.88 -23.45 -10.84
CA ALA A 6 26.87 -23.73 -9.80
C ALA A 6 27.78 -22.51 -9.54
N GLU A 7 28.24 -21.85 -10.61
CA GLU A 7 28.98 -20.58 -10.50
C GLU A 7 28.14 -19.46 -9.88
N ALA A 8 26.86 -19.36 -10.22
CA ALA A 8 25.93 -18.39 -9.63
C ALA A 8 25.74 -18.61 -8.12
N ARG A 9 25.65 -19.87 -7.66
CA ARG A 9 25.61 -20.20 -6.22
C ARG A 9 26.92 -19.83 -5.54
N ALA A 10 28.05 -20.01 -6.21
CA ALA A 10 29.34 -19.64 -5.67
C ALA A 10 29.52 -18.10 -5.58
N ALA A 11 28.98 -17.33 -6.53
CA ALA A 11 28.86 -15.87 -6.41
C ALA A 11 28.00 -15.48 -5.19
N ALA A 12 26.82 -16.11 -5.05
CA ALA A 12 25.94 -15.87 -3.90
C ALA A 12 26.66 -16.09 -2.55
N ALA A 13 27.42 -17.18 -2.44
CA ALA A 13 28.19 -17.52 -1.24
C ALA A 13 29.30 -16.51 -0.95
N ALA A 14 29.82 -15.82 -1.98
CA ALA A 14 30.79 -14.74 -1.84
C ALA A 14 30.14 -13.37 -1.58
N GLY A 15 28.80 -13.29 -1.45
CA GLY A 15 28.08 -12.04 -1.25
C GLY A 15 27.82 -11.24 -2.53
N GLU A 16 28.07 -11.84 -3.71
CA GLU A 16 27.88 -11.24 -5.02
C GLU A 16 26.49 -11.56 -5.57
N VAL A 17 25.97 -10.70 -6.46
CA VAL A 17 24.71 -10.99 -7.18
C VAL A 17 24.85 -12.33 -7.92
N PRO A 18 23.93 -13.30 -7.73
CA PRO A 18 24.13 -14.69 -8.12
C PRO A 18 23.94 -14.91 -9.63
N VAL A 19 24.94 -14.49 -10.40
CA VAL A 19 25.02 -14.75 -11.83
C VAL A 19 26.30 -15.54 -12.12
N GLY A 20 26.14 -16.58 -12.93
CA GLY A 20 27.24 -17.42 -13.39
C GLY A 20 27.16 -17.63 -14.90
N ALA A 21 28.31 -17.86 -15.52
CA ALA A 21 28.44 -18.06 -16.95
C ALA A 21 29.48 -19.14 -17.30
N VAL A 22 29.31 -19.80 -18.44
CA VAL A 22 30.20 -20.86 -18.94
C VAL A 22 30.34 -20.73 -20.45
N VAL A 23 31.57 -20.72 -20.96
CA VAL A 23 31.88 -20.77 -22.39
C VAL A 23 32.22 -22.20 -22.80
N VAL A 24 31.59 -22.68 -23.86
CA VAL A 24 31.72 -24.05 -24.40
C VAL A 24 32.12 -24.00 -25.87
N ARG A 25 33.04 -24.86 -26.30
CA ARG A 25 33.41 -25.06 -27.71
C ARG A 25 33.54 -26.56 -27.99
N GLY A 26 32.88 -27.06 -29.05
CA GLY A 26 32.92 -28.48 -29.41
C GLY A 26 32.51 -29.43 -28.26
N GLY A 27 31.51 -29.03 -27.47
CA GLY A 27 31.04 -29.80 -26.31
C GLY A 27 31.94 -29.72 -25.07
N ARG A 28 33.08 -29.05 -25.13
CA ARG A 28 34.03 -28.90 -24.01
C ARG A 28 33.90 -27.53 -23.36
N VAL A 29 33.89 -27.51 -22.02
CA VAL A 29 33.97 -26.25 -21.26
C VAL A 29 35.36 -25.65 -21.45
N ILE A 30 35.40 -24.40 -21.90
CA ILE A 30 36.64 -23.65 -22.11
C ILE A 30 36.93 -22.76 -20.90
N ALA A 31 35.91 -22.10 -20.36
CA ALA A 31 36.03 -21.25 -19.17
C ALA A 31 34.70 -21.13 -18.43
N THR A 32 34.78 -20.86 -17.14
CA THR A 32 33.66 -20.47 -16.30
C THR A 32 33.87 -19.04 -15.79
N GLY A 33 32.78 -18.39 -15.38
CA GLY A 33 32.80 -17.06 -14.80
C GLY A 33 31.64 -16.89 -13.84
N ARG A 34 31.81 -16.00 -12.87
CA ARG A 34 30.78 -15.62 -11.90
C ARG A 34 30.91 -14.13 -11.62
N ASN A 35 29.82 -13.50 -11.19
CA ASN A 35 29.90 -12.10 -10.76
C ASN A 35 30.90 -11.96 -9.62
N ALA A 36 31.78 -10.96 -9.74
CA ALA A 36 32.64 -10.49 -8.68
C ALA A 36 32.81 -8.94 -8.60
N PRO A 37 31.80 -8.09 -8.92
CA PRO A 37 32.01 -6.63 -8.88
C PRO A 37 32.39 -6.10 -7.49
N ILE A 38 31.83 -6.66 -6.42
CA ILE A 38 32.07 -6.18 -5.06
C ILE A 38 33.49 -6.58 -4.63
N GLY A 39 33.82 -7.87 -4.70
CA GLY A 39 35.08 -8.43 -4.23
C GLY A 39 36.29 -8.00 -5.06
N GLN A 40 36.10 -7.70 -6.35
CA GLN A 40 37.19 -7.21 -7.22
C GLN A 40 37.20 -5.68 -7.36
N HIS A 41 36.21 -4.96 -6.82
CA HIS A 41 36.02 -3.53 -7.05
C HIS A 41 36.05 -3.16 -8.54
N ASP A 42 35.54 -4.06 -9.40
CA ASP A 42 35.55 -3.92 -10.85
C ASP A 42 34.10 -3.88 -11.36
N PRO A 43 33.60 -2.72 -11.82
CA PRO A 43 32.22 -2.59 -12.31
C PRO A 43 31.95 -3.44 -13.56
N THR A 44 32.99 -3.97 -14.22
CA THR A 44 32.89 -4.85 -15.39
C THR A 44 33.02 -6.33 -15.07
N ALA A 45 33.26 -6.72 -13.81
CA ALA A 45 33.44 -8.11 -13.37
C ALA A 45 32.12 -8.91 -13.31
N HIS A 46 31.33 -8.82 -14.37
CA HIS A 46 30.16 -9.65 -14.62
C HIS A 46 30.59 -11.06 -15.01
N ALA A 47 29.74 -12.04 -14.72
CA ALA A 47 29.99 -13.45 -15.00
C ALA A 47 30.37 -13.69 -16.47
N GLU A 48 29.68 -13.04 -17.41
CA GLU A 48 29.90 -13.17 -18.85
C GLU A 48 31.25 -12.61 -19.26
N ILE A 49 31.62 -11.43 -18.75
CA ILE A 49 32.92 -10.82 -19.01
C ILE A 49 34.05 -11.69 -18.47
N ALA A 50 33.90 -12.21 -17.24
CA ALA A 50 34.86 -13.13 -16.64
C ALA A 50 35.03 -14.40 -17.48
N ALA A 51 33.93 -15.01 -17.93
CA ALA A 51 33.95 -16.22 -18.75
C ALA A 51 34.56 -15.97 -20.15
N LEU A 52 34.22 -14.86 -20.81
CA LEU A 52 34.81 -14.46 -22.09
C LEU A 52 36.32 -14.24 -21.96
N ARG A 53 36.75 -13.52 -20.93
CA ARG A 53 38.17 -13.25 -20.65
C ARG A 53 38.95 -14.54 -20.37
N GLY A 54 38.36 -15.45 -19.60
CA GLY A 54 38.92 -16.78 -19.35
C GLY A 54 39.07 -17.59 -20.65
N ALA A 55 38.02 -17.60 -21.48
CA ALA A 55 38.03 -18.35 -22.74
C ALA A 55 39.06 -17.79 -23.73
N ALA A 56 39.18 -16.46 -23.82
CA ALA A 56 40.14 -15.81 -24.69
C ALA A 56 41.59 -16.15 -24.31
N ARG A 57 41.90 -16.22 -23.01
CA ARG A 57 43.22 -16.65 -22.52
C ARG A 57 43.51 -18.10 -22.88
N VAL A 58 42.56 -19.01 -22.67
CA VAL A 58 42.73 -20.44 -22.97
C VAL A 58 42.92 -20.69 -24.46
N LEU A 59 42.20 -19.96 -25.31
CA LEU A 59 42.28 -20.11 -26.77
C LEU A 59 43.39 -19.26 -27.41
N GLY A 60 44.05 -18.39 -26.65
CA GLY A 60 45.05 -17.44 -27.17
C GLY A 60 44.47 -16.45 -28.18
N ASN A 61 43.16 -16.14 -28.11
CA ASN A 61 42.47 -15.30 -29.09
C ASN A 61 41.29 -14.56 -28.45
N TYR A 62 41.14 -13.26 -28.74
CA TYR A 62 40.00 -12.46 -28.29
C TYR A 62 38.71 -12.77 -29.06
N ARG A 63 38.83 -13.37 -30.25
CA ARG A 63 37.69 -13.90 -31.00
C ARG A 63 37.45 -15.36 -30.61
N LEU A 64 36.22 -15.65 -30.25
CA LEU A 64 35.75 -16.92 -29.70
C LEU A 64 34.82 -17.61 -30.70
N ASP A 65 35.17 -17.57 -31.99
CA ASP A 65 34.38 -18.17 -33.05
C ASP A 65 34.06 -19.65 -32.75
N GLY A 66 32.80 -20.03 -32.97
CA GLY A 66 32.28 -21.38 -32.67
C GLY A 66 32.04 -21.67 -31.18
N CYS A 67 32.22 -20.69 -30.29
CA CYS A 67 31.87 -20.84 -28.88
C CYS A 67 30.40 -20.50 -28.61
N THR A 68 29.83 -21.20 -27.61
CA THR A 68 28.53 -20.87 -27.01
C THR A 68 28.73 -20.43 -25.57
N LEU A 69 28.14 -19.30 -25.18
CA LEU A 69 28.10 -18.85 -23.79
C LEU A 69 26.76 -19.18 -23.16
N TYR A 70 26.78 -19.82 -21.99
CA TYR A 70 25.61 -20.07 -21.15
C TYR A 70 25.67 -19.15 -19.94
N VAL A 71 24.61 -18.41 -19.65
CA VAL A 71 24.53 -17.50 -18.47
C VAL A 71 23.20 -17.66 -17.75
N THR A 72 23.18 -17.52 -16.43
CA THR A 72 21.97 -17.76 -15.62
C THR A 72 20.91 -16.66 -15.70
N LEU A 73 21.32 -15.45 -16.12
CA LEU A 73 20.48 -14.26 -16.26
C LEU A 73 20.69 -13.65 -17.65
N GLU A 74 19.67 -12.99 -18.20
CA GLU A 74 19.78 -12.24 -19.45
C GLU A 74 20.93 -11.20 -19.38
N PRO A 75 21.81 -11.15 -20.40
CA PRO A 75 22.96 -10.26 -20.36
C PRO A 75 22.55 -8.79 -20.49
N CYS A 76 23.25 -7.91 -19.77
CA CYS A 76 23.13 -6.47 -19.93
C CYS A 76 23.81 -5.96 -21.21
N ALA A 77 23.61 -4.68 -21.56
CA ALA A 77 24.14 -4.08 -22.78
C ALA A 77 25.68 -4.19 -22.90
N MET A 78 26.42 -4.03 -21.80
CA MET A 78 27.88 -4.19 -21.77
C MET A 78 28.29 -5.62 -22.14
N CYS A 79 27.66 -6.62 -21.52
CA CYS A 79 27.98 -8.03 -21.75
C CYS A 79 27.57 -8.45 -23.18
N ALA A 80 26.41 -8.01 -23.65
CA ALA A 80 25.96 -8.24 -25.02
C ALA A 80 26.93 -7.67 -26.07
N GLY A 81 27.37 -6.42 -25.89
CA GLY A 81 28.40 -5.81 -26.75
C GLY A 81 29.71 -6.59 -26.75
N ALA A 82 30.18 -7.04 -25.57
CA ALA A 82 31.38 -7.85 -25.45
C ALA A 82 31.25 -9.20 -26.19
N MET A 83 30.09 -9.84 -26.13
CA MET A 83 29.81 -11.10 -26.84
C MET A 83 29.89 -10.92 -28.36
N LEU A 84 29.37 -9.80 -28.88
CA LEU A 84 29.45 -9.46 -30.31
C LEU A 84 30.89 -9.17 -30.75
N HIS A 85 31.65 -8.41 -29.95
CA HIS A 85 33.08 -8.17 -30.22
C HIS A 85 33.90 -9.46 -30.19
N ALA A 86 33.56 -10.38 -29.28
CA ALA A 86 34.16 -11.70 -29.18
C ALA A 86 33.68 -12.68 -30.26
N ARG A 87 32.71 -12.31 -31.09
CA ARG A 87 32.16 -13.15 -32.17
C ARG A 87 31.62 -14.49 -31.70
N LEU A 88 30.94 -14.51 -30.56
CA LEU A 88 30.27 -15.73 -30.11
C LEU A 88 29.29 -16.21 -31.19
N ALA A 89 29.28 -17.53 -31.42
CA ALA A 89 28.31 -18.12 -32.32
C ALA A 89 26.91 -18.10 -31.68
N ARG A 90 26.83 -18.32 -30.37
CA ARG A 90 25.56 -18.43 -29.65
C ARG A 90 25.66 -18.00 -28.19
N VAL A 91 24.57 -17.42 -27.69
CA VAL A 91 24.34 -17.12 -26.27
C VAL A 91 23.05 -17.79 -25.83
N VAL A 92 23.10 -18.48 -24.69
CA VAL A 92 21.96 -19.13 -24.06
C VAL A 92 21.81 -18.57 -22.64
N PHE A 93 20.68 -17.95 -22.34
CA PHE A 93 20.43 -17.39 -21.01
C PHE A 93 19.27 -18.07 -20.28
N GLY A 94 19.30 -17.99 -18.95
CA GLY A 94 18.28 -18.52 -18.06
C GLY A 94 17.08 -17.57 -17.92
N ALA A 95 17.02 -16.85 -16.80
CA ALA A 95 15.93 -15.93 -16.51
C ALA A 95 16.04 -14.63 -17.32
N PRO A 96 14.93 -14.01 -17.75
CA PRO A 96 14.94 -12.66 -18.30
C PRO A 96 15.30 -11.63 -17.22
N ASP A 97 15.88 -10.49 -17.63
CA ASP A 97 16.14 -9.35 -16.75
C ASP A 97 15.30 -8.13 -17.18
N PRO A 98 14.16 -7.87 -16.52
CA PRO A 98 13.28 -6.76 -16.88
C PRO A 98 13.86 -5.37 -16.55
N ARG A 99 15.01 -5.29 -15.87
CA ARG A 99 15.63 -4.00 -15.49
C ARG A 99 16.77 -3.59 -16.40
N THR A 100 17.61 -4.55 -16.82
CA THR A 100 18.81 -4.23 -17.62
C THR A 100 19.07 -5.16 -18.81
N GLY A 101 18.22 -6.17 -19.02
CA GLY A 101 18.38 -7.19 -20.06
C GLY A 101 18.41 -6.59 -21.47
N ALA A 102 19.42 -6.99 -22.25
CA ALA A 102 19.71 -6.48 -23.58
C ALA A 102 19.53 -7.52 -24.71
N ALA A 103 18.81 -8.62 -24.42
CA ALA A 103 18.49 -9.67 -25.38
C ALA A 103 16.99 -9.81 -25.64
N GLY A 104 16.21 -8.76 -25.35
CA GLY A 104 14.77 -8.70 -25.58
C GLY A 104 13.96 -8.05 -24.46
N SER A 105 14.48 -7.92 -23.24
CA SER A 105 13.72 -7.35 -22.11
C SER A 105 13.63 -5.83 -22.13
N VAL A 106 14.76 -5.12 -22.08
CA VAL A 106 14.81 -3.64 -22.11
C VAL A 106 15.31 -3.15 -23.47
N LEU A 107 16.37 -3.79 -23.96
CA LEU A 107 16.95 -3.55 -25.27
C LEU A 107 17.11 -4.90 -25.99
N ASN A 108 17.29 -4.85 -27.30
CA ASN A 108 17.65 -6.03 -28.08
C ASN A 108 18.89 -5.73 -28.94
N VAL A 109 20.07 -5.80 -28.32
CA VAL A 109 21.36 -5.55 -28.99
C VAL A 109 21.64 -6.60 -30.05
N PHE A 110 21.24 -7.86 -29.81
CA PHE A 110 21.40 -8.96 -30.77
C PHE A 110 20.44 -8.87 -31.96
N GLY A 111 19.37 -8.08 -31.86
CA GLY A 111 18.41 -7.85 -32.94
C GLY A 111 18.81 -6.72 -33.90
N GLU A 112 19.89 -5.99 -33.63
CA GLU A 112 20.33 -4.88 -34.48
C GLU A 112 21.11 -5.38 -35.70
N SER A 113 20.47 -5.36 -36.86
CA SER A 113 21.04 -5.87 -38.11
C SER A 113 22.20 -5.03 -38.66
N ARG A 114 22.37 -3.79 -38.20
CA ARG A 114 23.52 -2.94 -38.58
C ARG A 114 24.83 -3.34 -37.90
N LEU A 115 24.78 -4.17 -36.87
CA LEU A 115 25.98 -4.69 -36.22
C LEU A 115 26.56 -5.84 -37.07
N ASN A 116 27.88 -5.81 -37.28
CA ASN A 116 28.56 -6.69 -38.25
C ASN A 116 28.43 -8.19 -37.90
N HIS A 117 28.82 -8.57 -36.68
CA HIS A 117 28.72 -9.97 -36.24
C HIS A 117 27.35 -10.24 -35.64
N GLN A 118 26.78 -11.40 -35.97
CA GLN A 118 25.47 -11.82 -35.47
C GLN A 118 25.64 -13.07 -34.59
N THR A 119 25.06 -13.02 -33.40
CA THR A 119 25.11 -14.08 -32.39
C THR A 119 23.71 -14.64 -32.18
N ALA A 120 23.54 -15.95 -32.31
CA ALA A 120 22.24 -16.59 -32.05
C ALA A 120 21.89 -16.53 -30.56
N VAL A 121 20.66 -16.16 -30.22
CA VAL A 121 20.20 -16.02 -28.84
C VAL A 121 19.11 -17.04 -28.52
N GLN A 122 19.20 -17.69 -27.37
CA GLN A 122 18.11 -18.47 -26.78
C GLN A 122 17.93 -18.13 -25.30
N GLY A 123 16.76 -17.62 -24.94
CA GLY A 123 16.38 -17.40 -23.54
C GLY A 123 15.60 -18.58 -22.93
N GLY A 124 15.38 -18.51 -21.62
CA GLY A 124 14.42 -19.37 -20.91
C GLY A 124 14.97 -20.68 -20.38
N VAL A 125 16.26 -21.00 -20.57
CA VAL A 125 16.80 -22.31 -20.19
C VAL A 125 17.07 -22.38 -18.69
N LEU A 126 16.29 -23.19 -17.96
CA LEU A 126 16.28 -23.23 -16.48
C LEU A 126 15.99 -21.85 -15.86
N ALA A 127 15.10 -21.08 -16.50
CA ALA A 127 14.73 -19.73 -16.05
C ALA A 127 14.14 -19.70 -14.63
N GLU A 128 13.33 -20.69 -14.26
CA GLU A 128 12.77 -20.77 -12.91
C GLU A 128 13.85 -20.93 -11.84
N GLU A 129 14.82 -21.83 -12.06
CA GLU A 129 15.94 -22.04 -11.14
C GLU A 129 16.83 -20.80 -11.03
N GLY A 130 17.17 -20.16 -12.16
CA GLY A 130 17.96 -18.92 -12.19
C GLY A 130 17.24 -17.77 -11.49
N GLY A 131 15.95 -17.60 -11.76
CA GLY A 131 15.11 -16.58 -11.13
C GLY A 131 14.92 -16.83 -9.63
N ALA A 132 14.77 -18.08 -9.20
CA ALA A 132 14.66 -18.44 -7.79
C ALA A 132 15.92 -18.06 -7.01
N LEU A 133 17.11 -18.29 -7.57
CA LEU A 133 18.38 -17.94 -6.94
C LEU A 133 18.54 -16.42 -6.75
N LEU A 134 18.16 -15.62 -7.77
CA LEU A 134 18.17 -14.16 -7.68
C LEU A 134 17.17 -13.66 -6.62
N ARG A 135 15.94 -14.20 -6.61
CA ARG A 135 14.93 -13.85 -5.60
C ARG A 135 15.44 -14.14 -4.19
N ALA A 136 15.95 -15.34 -3.93
CA ALA A 136 16.46 -15.75 -2.63
C ALA A 136 17.66 -14.90 -2.15
N PHE A 137 18.50 -14.41 -3.08
CA PHE A 137 19.64 -13.55 -2.71
C PHE A 137 19.23 -12.14 -2.28
N PHE A 138 18.23 -11.56 -2.96
CA PHE A 138 17.75 -10.20 -2.67
C PHE A 138 16.67 -10.16 -1.59
N GLU A 139 15.93 -11.23 -1.35
CA GLU A 139 14.90 -11.31 -0.31
C GLU A 139 15.37 -10.85 1.09
N PRO A 140 16.51 -11.34 1.64
CA PRO A 140 17.04 -10.85 2.91
C PRO A 140 17.79 -9.51 2.79
N ARG A 141 18.10 -9.05 1.57
CA ARG A 141 18.88 -7.82 1.28
C ARG A 141 18.04 -6.64 0.80
N ARG A 142 16.72 -6.78 0.74
CA ARG A 142 15.81 -5.63 0.64
C ARG A 142 15.94 -4.86 1.95
N GLY A 143 16.88 -3.91 2.00
CA GLY A 143 17.00 -2.96 3.11
C GLY A 143 15.64 -2.37 3.41
N ASN A 144 15.30 -2.22 4.69
CA ASN A 144 13.99 -1.76 5.14
C ASN A 144 13.64 -0.46 4.40
N PRO A 145 12.73 -0.48 3.41
CA PRO A 145 12.46 0.68 2.55
C PRO A 145 11.82 1.83 3.33
N SER A 146 11.41 1.57 4.57
CA SER A 146 10.84 2.53 5.50
C SER A 146 11.38 2.23 6.92
N PRO A 147 12.64 2.60 7.24
CA PRO A 147 13.19 2.38 8.57
C PRO A 147 12.26 2.97 9.63
N LEU A 148 12.06 2.24 10.72
CA LEU A 148 11.22 2.73 11.81
C LEU A 148 11.90 3.94 12.45
N ARG A 149 11.19 5.06 12.52
CA ARG A 149 11.66 6.25 13.24
C ARG A 149 11.82 5.97 14.74
N GLU A 150 12.82 6.61 15.34
CA GLU A 150 13.10 6.46 16.78
C GLU A 150 11.94 6.90 17.68
N ASP A 151 11.11 7.84 17.23
CA ASP A 151 9.95 8.35 17.96
C ASP A 151 8.64 7.59 17.68
N ALA A 152 8.71 6.48 16.94
CA ALA A 152 7.57 5.67 16.56
C ALA A 152 7.73 4.19 16.95
N LEU A 153 6.61 3.47 16.94
CA LEU A 153 6.50 2.04 17.08
C LEU A 153 5.84 1.46 15.83
N ARG A 154 6.20 0.21 15.49
CA ARG A 154 5.58 -0.56 14.42
C ARG A 154 5.07 -1.85 15.00
N THR A 155 3.77 -2.11 14.84
CA THR A 155 3.17 -3.34 15.36
C THR A 155 3.79 -4.51 14.60
N PRO A 156 4.27 -5.57 15.28
CA PRO A 156 4.82 -6.74 14.59
C PRO A 156 3.81 -7.34 13.61
N ASP A 157 4.26 -7.73 12.42
CA ASP A 157 3.37 -8.25 11.37
C ASP A 157 2.56 -9.48 11.84
N ALA A 158 3.15 -10.31 12.71
CA ALA A 158 2.49 -11.48 13.31
C ALA A 158 1.23 -11.15 14.13
N ALA A 159 1.05 -9.90 14.58
CA ALA A 159 -0.19 -9.49 15.23
C ALA A 159 -1.39 -9.49 14.28
N PHE A 160 -1.16 -9.51 12.97
CA PHE A 160 -2.17 -9.46 11.92
C PHE A 160 -2.32 -10.78 11.16
N ASP A 161 -1.77 -11.88 11.67
CA ASP A 161 -1.92 -13.20 11.07
C ASP A 161 -3.33 -13.76 11.33
N GLY A 162 -3.93 -14.39 10.31
CA GLY A 162 -5.20 -15.11 10.46
C GLY A 162 -6.43 -14.24 10.75
N LEU A 163 -6.40 -12.94 10.40
CA LEU A 163 -7.52 -12.03 10.65
C LEU A 163 -8.79 -12.46 9.88
N PRO A 164 -9.96 -12.61 10.55
CA PRO A 164 -11.20 -13.03 9.89
C PRO A 164 -11.62 -12.05 8.80
N GLY A 165 -11.85 -12.53 7.58
CA GLY A 165 -12.40 -11.73 6.49
C GLY A 165 -11.47 -10.62 5.96
N TYR A 166 -10.18 -10.67 6.26
CA TYR A 166 -9.19 -9.66 5.83
C TYR A 166 -8.02 -10.30 5.05
N PRO A 167 -8.24 -10.73 3.79
CA PRO A 167 -7.25 -11.50 3.03
C PRO A 167 -6.23 -10.65 2.26
N TRP A 168 -6.34 -9.31 2.32
CA TRP A 168 -5.63 -8.41 1.42
C TRP A 168 -4.15 -8.23 1.79
N ALA A 169 -3.32 -8.16 0.75
CA ALA A 169 -1.91 -7.87 0.89
C ALA A 169 -1.72 -6.41 1.37
N PRO A 170 -0.77 -6.14 2.28
CA PRO A 170 -0.55 -4.77 2.74
C PRO A 170 0.20 -3.95 1.69
N HIS A 171 -0.27 -2.72 1.44
CA HIS A 171 0.50 -1.70 0.72
C HIS A 171 1.01 -0.65 1.70
N TYR A 172 2.16 -0.04 1.38
CA TYR A 172 2.78 0.97 2.22
C TYR A 172 3.30 2.15 1.40
N VAL A 173 3.25 3.35 2.00
CA VAL A 173 3.99 4.54 1.57
C VAL A 173 4.75 5.13 2.76
N SER A 174 5.91 5.72 2.48
CA SER A 174 6.71 6.44 3.47
C SER A 174 7.39 7.69 2.91
N ASP A 175 7.12 7.98 1.63
CA ASP A 175 7.67 9.07 0.84
C ASP A 175 6.78 10.33 0.82
N LEU A 176 5.64 10.31 1.54
CA LEU A 176 4.81 11.50 1.71
C LEU A 176 5.56 12.52 2.60
N PRO A 177 5.70 13.79 2.18
CA PRO A 177 6.37 14.82 2.98
C PRO A 177 5.86 14.91 4.42
N ALA A 178 4.55 14.87 4.64
CA ALA A 178 3.94 14.96 5.97
C ALA A 178 4.24 13.75 6.86
N LEU A 179 4.55 12.58 6.29
CA LEU A 179 4.94 11.41 7.06
C LEU A 179 6.34 11.55 7.65
N ALA A 180 7.20 12.35 7.01
CA ALA A 180 8.59 12.53 7.42
C ALA A 180 9.27 11.19 7.76
N GLY A 181 9.10 10.18 6.89
CA GLY A 181 9.67 8.84 7.04
C GLY A 181 8.83 7.81 7.81
N LEU A 182 7.68 8.18 8.40
CA LEU A 182 6.73 7.19 8.93
C LEU A 182 6.15 6.34 7.81
N ARG A 183 5.88 5.07 8.09
CA ARG A 183 5.22 4.15 7.17
C ARG A 183 3.70 4.16 7.39
N LEU A 184 2.97 4.56 6.36
CA LEU A 184 1.51 4.49 6.28
C LEU A 184 1.09 3.23 5.53
N HIS A 185 0.25 2.41 6.13
CA HIS A 185 -0.39 1.28 5.48
C HIS A 185 -1.69 1.69 4.78
N TYR A 186 -2.01 1.00 3.68
CA TYR A 186 -3.33 1.06 3.05
C TYR A 186 -3.66 -0.24 2.33
N VAL A 187 -4.95 -0.54 2.24
CA VAL A 187 -5.52 -1.49 1.27
C VAL A 187 -5.67 -0.78 -0.07
N ASP A 188 -5.36 -1.45 -1.19
CA ASP A 188 -5.62 -0.98 -2.56
C ASP A 188 -6.01 -2.17 -3.43
N GLU A 189 -7.31 -2.40 -3.55
CA GLU A 189 -7.89 -3.60 -4.14
C GLU A 189 -8.82 -3.25 -5.31
N GLY A 190 -9.00 -4.20 -6.22
CA GLY A 190 -9.77 -4.01 -7.45
C GLY A 190 -8.98 -3.32 -8.58
N PRO A 191 -9.57 -3.21 -9.78
CA PRO A 191 -8.88 -2.70 -10.96
C PRO A 191 -8.61 -1.19 -10.87
N ARG A 192 -7.40 -0.74 -11.23
CA ARG A 192 -7.03 0.68 -11.14
C ARG A 192 -7.81 1.59 -12.10
N ASP A 193 -8.32 1.03 -13.18
CA ASP A 193 -9.17 1.65 -14.18
C ASP A 193 -10.68 1.52 -13.87
N ALA A 194 -11.04 1.01 -12.69
CA ALA A 194 -12.43 0.93 -12.22
C ALA A 194 -13.18 2.26 -12.42
N PRO A 195 -14.50 2.20 -12.69
CA PRO A 195 -15.31 3.40 -12.91
C PRO A 195 -15.30 4.33 -11.70
N LEU A 196 -15.32 3.79 -10.47
CA LEU A 196 -15.21 4.54 -9.23
C LEU A 196 -14.07 3.99 -8.36
N THR A 197 -13.44 4.89 -7.61
CA THR A 197 -12.51 4.55 -6.53
C THR A 197 -13.15 4.89 -5.20
N TRP A 198 -13.24 3.93 -4.29
CA TRP A 198 -13.86 4.10 -2.98
C TRP A 198 -12.76 4.35 -1.94
N LEU A 199 -12.65 5.58 -1.45
CA LEU A 199 -11.68 5.95 -0.41
C LEU A 199 -12.33 5.79 0.97
N CYS A 200 -11.97 4.73 1.68
CA CYS A 200 -12.58 4.35 2.96
C CYS A 200 -11.73 4.80 4.15
N LEU A 201 -12.19 5.83 4.86
CA LEU A 201 -11.48 6.43 5.99
C LEU A 201 -12.10 5.97 7.30
N HIS A 202 -11.32 5.28 8.13
CA HIS A 202 -11.78 4.76 9.42
C HIS A 202 -11.68 5.83 10.52
N GLY A 203 -12.33 5.58 11.65
CA GLY A 203 -12.19 6.38 12.86
C GLY A 203 -11.44 5.70 14.00
N ASN A 204 -11.66 6.17 15.22
CA ASN A 204 -11.06 5.69 16.46
C ASN A 204 -12.02 4.74 17.20
N PRO A 205 -11.59 3.57 17.71
CA PRO A 205 -10.26 2.96 17.65
C PRO A 205 -10.07 2.00 16.45
N GLY A 206 -10.83 2.21 15.37
CA GLY A 206 -10.83 1.35 14.19
C GLY A 206 -9.55 1.44 13.34
N TRP A 207 -9.53 0.64 12.28
CA TRP A 207 -8.55 0.66 11.20
C TRP A 207 -9.22 0.10 9.92
N SER A 208 -8.51 -0.05 8.80
CA SER A 208 -9.07 -0.54 7.53
C SER A 208 -9.86 -1.85 7.63
N TYR A 209 -9.59 -2.68 8.65
CA TYR A 209 -10.39 -3.86 8.99
C TYR A 209 -11.89 -3.59 9.20
N LEU A 210 -12.24 -2.40 9.68
CA LEU A 210 -13.64 -1.93 9.82
C LEU A 210 -14.40 -1.98 8.49
N TYR A 211 -13.71 -1.82 7.36
CA TYR A 211 -14.33 -1.81 6.06
C TYR A 211 -14.32 -3.17 5.37
N ARG A 212 -13.89 -4.26 6.02
CA ARG A 212 -13.64 -5.55 5.35
C ARG A 212 -14.86 -6.09 4.58
N HIS A 213 -16.05 -5.96 5.15
CA HIS A 213 -17.28 -6.39 4.48
C HIS A 213 -17.60 -5.53 3.26
N LEU A 214 -17.39 -4.22 3.36
CA LEU A 214 -17.61 -3.28 2.26
C LEU A 214 -16.58 -3.49 1.14
N ILE A 215 -15.28 -3.59 1.48
CA ILE A 215 -14.19 -3.83 0.53
C ILE A 215 -14.50 -5.09 -0.29
N ALA A 216 -14.81 -6.21 0.37
CA ALA A 216 -15.10 -7.48 -0.31
C ALA A 216 -16.24 -7.36 -1.34
N ARG A 217 -17.32 -6.63 -1.00
CA ARG A 217 -18.48 -6.45 -1.89
C ARG A 217 -18.20 -5.49 -3.04
N LEU A 218 -17.51 -4.38 -2.78
CA LEU A 218 -17.16 -3.39 -3.81
C LEU A 218 -16.17 -3.97 -4.82
N VAL A 219 -15.14 -4.69 -4.35
CA VAL A 219 -14.17 -5.37 -5.23
C VAL A 219 -14.87 -6.43 -6.08
N ALA A 220 -15.78 -7.22 -5.49
CA ALA A 220 -16.59 -8.19 -6.24
C ALA A 220 -17.48 -7.51 -7.31
N ALA A 221 -17.87 -6.25 -7.10
CA ALA A 221 -18.60 -5.42 -8.06
C ALA A 221 -17.70 -4.65 -9.05
N GLY A 222 -16.43 -5.03 -9.16
CA GLY A 222 -15.47 -4.44 -10.11
C GLY A 222 -15.03 -3.02 -9.77
N GLN A 223 -15.22 -2.59 -8.52
CA GLN A 223 -14.80 -1.27 -8.06
C GLN A 223 -13.37 -1.32 -7.49
N ARG A 224 -12.67 -0.18 -7.53
CA ARG A 224 -11.41 -0.01 -6.80
C ARG A 224 -11.70 0.47 -5.38
N VAL A 225 -11.03 -0.09 -4.39
CA VAL A 225 -11.15 0.35 -2.99
C VAL A 225 -9.79 0.67 -2.42
N VAL A 226 -9.66 1.86 -1.83
CA VAL A 226 -8.47 2.30 -1.10
C VAL A 226 -8.86 2.57 0.34
N ALA A 227 -8.24 1.90 1.31
CA ALA A 227 -8.53 2.07 2.73
C ALA A 227 -7.23 2.25 3.53
N PRO A 228 -6.79 3.49 3.79
CA PRO A 228 -5.60 3.76 4.59
C PRO A 228 -5.84 3.53 6.08
N ASP A 229 -4.81 3.05 6.78
CA ASP A 229 -4.75 3.10 8.23
C ASP A 229 -4.14 4.42 8.66
N LEU A 230 -4.88 5.27 9.39
CA LEU A 230 -4.35 6.52 9.94
C LEU A 230 -3.10 6.25 10.79
N ILE A 231 -2.16 7.20 10.79
CA ILE A 231 -0.95 7.09 11.61
C ILE A 231 -1.33 6.96 13.08
N GLY A 232 -0.82 5.93 13.76
CA GLY A 232 -1.28 5.54 15.10
C GLY A 232 -2.25 4.35 15.14
N PHE A 233 -2.74 3.87 14.00
CA PHE A 233 -3.74 2.79 13.91
C PHE A 233 -3.29 1.66 12.98
N GLY A 234 -4.01 0.54 13.01
CA GLY A 234 -3.84 -0.58 12.09
C GLY A 234 -2.38 -1.03 11.90
N LYS A 235 -1.96 -1.23 10.66
CA LYS A 235 -0.58 -1.61 10.29
C LYS A 235 0.35 -0.40 10.07
N SER A 236 -0.17 0.82 10.18
CA SER A 236 0.63 2.05 10.12
C SER A 236 1.52 2.21 11.35
N ASP A 237 2.62 2.94 11.17
CA ASP A 237 3.50 3.35 12.27
C ASP A 237 2.73 4.19 13.29
N LYS A 238 3.18 4.12 14.55
CA LYS A 238 2.49 4.72 15.69
C LYS A 238 3.46 5.61 16.47
N PRO A 239 3.35 6.94 16.37
CA PRO A 239 4.11 7.86 17.21
C PRO A 239 3.94 7.53 18.68
N LYS A 240 5.03 7.59 19.46
CA LYS A 240 5.03 7.22 20.89
C LYS A 240 4.27 8.21 21.77
N LYS A 241 4.11 9.47 21.32
CA LYS A 241 3.55 10.58 22.12
C LYS A 241 2.26 11.11 21.51
N GLU A 242 1.29 11.42 22.36
CA GLU A 242 0.00 12.00 21.97
C GLU A 242 0.15 13.31 21.19
N ALA A 243 1.07 14.17 21.63
CA ALA A 243 1.33 15.48 21.00
C ALA A 243 1.83 15.39 19.54
N ALA A 244 2.24 14.21 19.07
CA ALA A 244 2.55 14.00 17.66
C ALA A 244 1.29 14.02 16.78
N HIS A 245 0.14 13.65 17.34
CA HIS A 245 -1.14 13.66 16.62
C HIS A 245 -1.74 15.07 16.68
N ARG A 246 -1.96 15.64 15.50
CA ARG A 246 -2.60 16.95 15.29
C ARG A 246 -3.62 16.83 14.15
N PHE A 247 -4.71 17.58 14.23
CA PHE A 247 -5.79 17.49 13.24
C PHE A 247 -5.28 17.83 11.83
N ASP A 248 -4.59 18.97 11.69
CA ASP A 248 -4.14 19.45 10.38
C ASP A 248 -3.06 18.53 9.80
N TRP A 249 -2.25 17.88 10.65
CA TRP A 249 -1.25 16.91 10.21
C TRP A 249 -1.87 15.63 9.65
N HIS A 250 -2.84 15.02 10.34
CA HIS A 250 -3.54 13.85 9.81
C HIS A 250 -4.28 14.16 8.52
N ARG A 251 -4.91 15.34 8.44
CA ARG A 251 -5.55 15.83 7.22
C ARG A 251 -4.54 15.96 6.08
N GLN A 252 -3.36 16.53 6.35
CA GLN A 252 -2.31 16.70 5.34
C GLN A 252 -1.79 15.36 4.82
N VAL A 253 -1.58 14.36 5.68
CA VAL A 253 -1.19 13.00 5.25
C VAL A 253 -2.23 12.40 4.29
N LEU A 254 -3.52 12.59 4.55
CA LEU A 254 -4.59 12.10 3.68
C LEU A 254 -4.64 12.83 2.33
N LEU A 255 -4.44 14.16 2.32
CA LEU A 255 -4.34 14.93 1.07
C LEU A 255 -3.18 14.44 0.20
N GLU A 256 -1.99 14.29 0.81
CA GLU A 256 -0.80 13.80 0.12
C GLU A 256 -0.97 12.37 -0.38
N LEU A 257 -1.67 11.50 0.38
CA LEU A 257 -1.97 10.14 -0.08
C LEU A 257 -2.88 10.16 -1.32
N VAL A 258 -3.94 10.96 -1.31
CA VAL A 258 -4.87 11.11 -2.44
C VAL A 258 -4.12 11.55 -3.70
N GLU A 259 -3.20 12.51 -3.56
CA GLU A 259 -2.35 12.98 -4.66
C GLU A 259 -1.34 11.92 -5.11
N ARG A 260 -0.65 11.28 -4.15
CA ARG A 260 0.40 10.28 -4.40
C ARG A 260 -0.09 9.05 -5.14
N LEU A 261 -1.35 8.66 -4.93
CA LEU A 261 -2.01 7.55 -5.63
C LEU A 261 -2.81 7.99 -6.86
N ASP A 262 -2.81 9.30 -7.17
CA ASP A 262 -3.63 9.98 -8.16
C ASP A 262 -5.10 9.51 -8.14
N LEU A 263 -5.71 9.49 -6.96
CA LEU A 263 -7.10 9.03 -6.83
C LEU A 263 -8.04 10.01 -7.55
N ARG A 264 -8.93 9.45 -8.37
CA ARG A 264 -9.91 10.16 -9.20
C ARG A 264 -11.24 9.44 -9.16
N ARG A 265 -12.33 10.14 -9.49
CA ARG A 265 -13.71 9.63 -9.44
C ARG A 265 -13.99 8.99 -8.07
N VAL A 266 -13.58 9.69 -7.02
CA VAL A 266 -13.58 9.17 -5.66
C VAL A 266 -14.99 9.19 -5.10
N VAL A 267 -15.46 8.05 -4.62
CA VAL A 267 -16.54 8.00 -3.62
C VAL A 267 -15.88 7.98 -2.25
N LEU A 268 -16.00 9.08 -1.53
CA LEU A 268 -15.44 9.23 -0.19
C LEU A 268 -16.35 8.49 0.81
N VAL A 269 -15.80 7.50 1.52
CA VAL A 269 -16.53 6.71 2.53
C VAL A 269 -16.01 7.06 3.91
N VAL A 270 -16.88 7.57 4.79
CA VAL A 270 -16.46 8.13 6.07
C VAL A 270 -17.35 7.73 7.24
N GLN A 271 -16.73 7.56 8.40
CA GLN A 271 -17.34 7.27 9.71
C GLN A 271 -16.39 7.80 10.81
N ASP A 272 -16.94 8.27 11.93
CA ASP A 272 -16.21 8.83 13.08
C ASP A 272 -15.07 9.78 12.64
N TRP A 273 -13.83 9.61 13.11
CA TRP A 273 -12.66 10.40 12.74
C TRP A 273 -12.32 10.38 11.25
N GLY A 274 -12.71 9.32 10.55
CA GLY A 274 -12.66 9.28 9.10
C GLY A 274 -13.52 10.38 8.47
N GLY A 275 -14.64 10.73 9.07
CA GLY A 275 -15.48 11.87 8.65
C GLY A 275 -14.99 13.22 9.15
N LEU A 276 -14.50 13.32 10.40
CA LEU A 276 -13.93 14.58 10.89
C LEU A 276 -12.79 15.08 9.99
N LEU A 277 -11.93 14.17 9.51
CA LEU A 277 -10.86 14.49 8.58
C LEU A 277 -11.36 14.50 7.13
N GLY A 278 -12.02 13.42 6.71
CA GLY A 278 -12.41 13.14 5.33
C GLY A 278 -13.32 14.20 4.73
N LEU A 279 -14.30 14.68 5.49
CA LEU A 279 -15.23 15.71 5.02
C LEU A 279 -14.52 17.06 4.74
N THR A 280 -13.26 17.22 5.14
CA THR A 280 -12.47 18.43 4.85
C THR A 280 -11.52 18.29 3.65
N LEU A 281 -11.47 17.11 3.01
CA LEU A 281 -10.60 16.86 1.87
C LEU A 281 -11.16 17.40 0.54
N PRO A 282 -12.47 17.22 0.22
CA PRO A 282 -12.98 17.60 -1.09
C PRO A 282 -12.79 19.07 -1.46
N MET A 283 -12.88 19.99 -0.50
CA MET A 283 -12.66 21.42 -0.75
C MET A 283 -11.26 21.77 -1.27
N ALA A 284 -10.26 20.90 -1.07
CA ALA A 284 -8.89 21.12 -1.57
C ALA A 284 -8.72 20.70 -3.05
N SER A 285 -9.53 19.75 -3.53
CA SER A 285 -9.47 19.27 -4.92
C SER A 285 -10.82 18.71 -5.36
N PRO A 286 -11.86 19.56 -5.53
CA PRO A 286 -13.24 19.10 -5.70
C PRO A 286 -13.41 18.15 -6.89
N ALA A 287 -12.70 18.39 -7.99
CA ALA A 287 -12.76 17.59 -9.22
C ALA A 287 -12.36 16.12 -9.05
N ARG A 288 -11.65 15.75 -7.98
CA ARG A 288 -11.30 14.34 -7.71
C ARG A 288 -12.47 13.54 -7.15
N TYR A 289 -13.47 14.20 -6.55
CA TYR A 289 -14.53 13.56 -5.78
C TYR A 289 -15.83 13.53 -6.59
N HIS A 290 -16.35 12.32 -6.78
CA HIS A 290 -17.60 12.05 -7.50
C HIS A 290 -18.77 11.81 -6.54
N GLY A 291 -18.50 11.24 -5.36
CA GLY A 291 -19.53 10.90 -4.40
C GLY A 291 -19.10 10.90 -2.94
N LEU A 292 -20.09 10.84 -2.06
CA LEU A 292 -19.95 10.75 -0.62
C LEU A 292 -20.85 9.63 -0.08
N LEU A 293 -20.28 8.68 0.64
CA LEU A 293 -20.98 7.73 1.50
C LEU A 293 -20.63 8.07 2.95
N VAL A 294 -21.58 8.69 3.64
CA VAL A 294 -21.38 9.21 5.01
C VAL A 294 -22.17 8.40 6.03
N MET A 295 -21.46 7.93 7.06
CA MET A 295 -21.99 7.24 8.23
C MET A 295 -21.67 8.04 9.49
N ASN A 296 -22.18 7.61 10.65
CA ASN A 296 -22.08 8.25 11.97
C ASN A 296 -20.75 9.00 12.17
N THR A 297 -20.79 10.32 12.01
CA THR A 297 -19.67 11.26 12.09
C THR A 297 -20.21 12.69 12.32
N LEU A 298 -19.34 13.69 12.32
CA LEU A 298 -19.70 15.11 12.38
C LEU A 298 -18.62 15.98 11.73
N LEU A 299 -19.00 17.21 11.38
CA LEU A 299 -18.06 18.32 11.17
C LEU A 299 -17.91 19.11 12.47
N ALA A 300 -16.78 18.95 13.15
CA ALA A 300 -16.49 19.63 14.42
C ALA A 300 -16.11 21.10 14.19
N THR A 301 -17.10 21.94 13.91
CA THR A 301 -16.90 23.38 13.60
C THR A 301 -16.51 24.23 14.82
N GLY A 302 -16.68 23.70 16.02
CA GLY A 302 -16.57 24.42 17.30
C GLY A 302 -17.67 25.48 17.52
N ALA A 303 -18.57 25.71 16.56
CA ALA A 303 -19.61 26.73 16.68
C ALA A 303 -20.75 26.33 17.63
N VAL A 304 -20.91 25.03 17.86
CA VAL A 304 -21.86 24.45 18.80
C VAL A 304 -21.13 23.48 19.72
N PRO A 305 -21.59 23.30 20.98
CA PRO A 305 -21.02 22.31 21.88
C PRO A 305 -21.03 20.91 21.27
N LEU A 306 -20.04 20.10 21.63
CA LEU A 306 -20.00 18.70 21.22
C LEU A 306 -21.20 17.92 21.78
N PRO A 307 -21.70 16.91 21.06
CA PRO A 307 -22.78 16.07 21.55
C PRO A 307 -22.46 15.47 22.93
N ALA A 308 -23.45 15.41 23.82
CA ALA A 308 -23.25 14.90 25.19
C ALA A 308 -22.65 13.48 25.21
N GLY A 309 -23.07 12.61 24.28
CA GLY A 309 -22.50 11.27 24.11
C GLY A 309 -21.02 11.28 23.75
N PHE A 310 -20.60 12.24 22.91
CA PHE A 310 -19.19 12.44 22.57
C PHE A 310 -18.38 12.96 23.76
N VAL A 311 -18.91 13.92 24.53
CA VAL A 311 -18.26 14.42 25.75
C VAL A 311 -18.06 13.29 26.76
N ALA A 312 -19.08 12.46 26.98
CA ALA A 312 -18.99 11.28 27.85
C ALA A 312 -17.95 10.26 27.36
N TRP A 313 -17.89 10.01 26.04
CA TRP A 313 -16.88 9.15 25.43
C TRP A 313 -15.46 9.70 25.63
N ARG A 314 -15.25 11.00 25.41
CA ARG A 314 -13.96 11.68 25.65
C ARG A 314 -13.51 11.53 27.09
N GLU A 315 -14.41 11.77 28.05
CA GLU A 315 -14.10 11.60 29.47
C GLU A 315 -13.76 10.15 29.83
N MET A 316 -14.48 9.18 29.27
CA MET A 316 -14.21 7.76 29.49
C MET A 316 -12.80 7.39 29.00
N CYS A 317 -12.42 7.82 27.81
CA CYS A 317 -11.08 7.62 27.27
C CYS A 317 -9.99 8.25 28.15
N ALA A 318 -10.23 9.45 28.69
CA ALA A 318 -9.29 10.12 29.59
C ALA A 318 -9.16 9.41 30.95
N LYS A 319 -10.28 8.94 31.52
CA LYS A 319 -10.32 8.24 32.82
C LYS A 319 -9.81 6.80 32.72
N ASN A 320 -9.97 6.14 31.57
CA ASN A 320 -9.58 4.75 31.34
C ASN A 320 -8.73 4.61 30.08
N PRO A 321 -7.48 5.10 30.05
CA PRO A 321 -6.61 5.06 28.87
C PRO A 321 -6.25 3.64 28.39
N ALA A 322 -6.50 2.62 29.22
CA ALA A 322 -6.25 1.22 28.94
C ALA A 322 -7.55 0.43 28.65
N TYR A 323 -8.65 1.10 28.29
CA TYR A 323 -9.92 0.44 27.98
C TYR A 323 -9.72 -0.73 26.99
N ASP A 324 -10.53 -1.77 27.16
CA ASP A 324 -10.48 -2.97 26.33
C ASP A 324 -11.22 -2.71 25.02
N ILE A 325 -10.46 -2.66 23.92
CA ILE A 325 -10.96 -2.39 22.57
C ILE A 325 -11.86 -3.54 22.10
N ALA A 326 -11.46 -4.80 22.30
CA ALA A 326 -12.26 -5.94 21.88
C ALA A 326 -13.61 -5.96 22.62
N ARG A 327 -13.60 -5.67 23.93
CA ARG A 327 -14.83 -5.56 24.73
C ARG A 327 -15.70 -4.38 24.31
N LEU A 328 -15.08 -3.24 23.95
CA LEU A 328 -15.80 -2.08 23.42
C LEU A 328 -16.55 -2.45 22.14
N LEU A 329 -15.88 -3.11 21.19
CA LEU A 329 -16.47 -3.52 19.93
C LEU A 329 -17.58 -4.57 20.13
N ALA A 330 -17.36 -5.57 20.99
CA ALA A 330 -18.37 -6.58 21.31
C ALA A 330 -19.65 -5.97 21.92
N ARG A 331 -19.50 -4.95 22.77
CA ARG A 331 -20.65 -4.25 23.38
C ARG A 331 -21.47 -3.47 22.36
N GLY A 332 -20.81 -2.81 21.41
CA GLY A 332 -21.48 -2.00 20.38
C GLY A 332 -21.98 -2.81 19.18
N ASN A 333 -21.48 -4.03 19.00
CA ASN A 333 -21.72 -4.88 17.84
C ASN A 333 -21.85 -6.35 18.28
N PRO A 334 -23.01 -6.75 18.83
CA PRO A 334 -23.22 -8.09 19.37
C PRO A 334 -23.14 -9.21 18.32
N GLN A 335 -23.19 -8.86 17.03
CA GLN A 335 -23.02 -9.78 15.92
C GLN A 335 -21.57 -10.20 15.67
N LEU A 336 -20.58 -9.47 16.21
CA LEU A 336 -19.17 -9.79 15.99
C LEU A 336 -18.72 -10.98 16.81
N SER A 337 -17.97 -11.87 16.18
CA SER A 337 -17.27 -12.95 16.87
C SER A 337 -16.16 -12.41 17.78
N ALA A 338 -15.69 -13.25 18.71
CA ALA A 338 -14.54 -12.91 19.56
C ALA A 338 -13.27 -12.65 18.72
N ALA A 339 -13.08 -13.39 17.62
CA ALA A 339 -11.93 -13.22 16.73
C ALA A 339 -11.99 -11.88 15.97
N GLU A 340 -13.17 -11.47 15.51
CA GLU A 340 -13.36 -10.15 14.89
C GLU A 340 -13.15 -9.02 15.90
N CYS A 341 -13.65 -9.16 17.13
CA CYS A 341 -13.37 -8.20 18.19
C CYS A 341 -11.86 -8.10 18.49
N ALA A 342 -11.15 -9.23 18.54
CA ALA A 342 -9.71 -9.28 18.75
C ALA A 342 -8.91 -8.60 17.62
N ALA A 343 -9.40 -8.64 16.37
CA ALA A 343 -8.77 -7.96 15.23
C ALA A 343 -8.65 -6.44 15.42
N TYR A 344 -9.56 -5.80 16.18
CA TYR A 344 -9.44 -4.38 16.53
C TYR A 344 -8.41 -4.10 17.62
N ALA A 345 -8.15 -5.07 18.49
CA ALA A 345 -7.14 -4.96 19.54
C ALA A 345 -5.72 -5.27 19.01
N ALA A 346 -5.60 -6.06 17.93
CA ALA A 346 -4.33 -6.48 17.32
C ALA A 346 -3.30 -5.36 17.08
N PRO A 347 -3.67 -4.15 16.60
CA PRO A 347 -2.71 -3.05 16.43
C PRO A 347 -2.03 -2.58 17.72
N PHE A 348 -2.57 -2.92 18.89
CA PHE A 348 -2.28 -2.30 20.19
C PHE A 348 -1.84 -3.31 21.26
N PRO A 349 -0.70 -4.01 21.06
CA PRO A 349 -0.26 -5.10 21.94
C PRO A 349 0.07 -4.66 23.37
N ASN A 350 0.42 -3.38 23.57
CA ASN A 350 0.64 -2.79 24.89
C ASN A 350 0.39 -1.28 24.89
N ALA A 351 0.52 -0.64 26.05
CA ALA A 351 0.23 0.78 26.25
C ALA A 351 1.02 1.74 25.35
N GLY A 352 2.23 1.34 24.91
CA GLY A 352 3.08 2.15 24.03
C GLY A 352 2.45 2.42 22.65
N PHE A 353 1.63 1.51 22.15
CA PHE A 353 0.99 1.62 20.84
C PHE A 353 -0.29 2.46 20.86
N ARG A 354 -0.72 2.93 22.03
CA ARG A 354 -2.07 3.53 22.25
C ARG A 354 -2.08 5.06 22.31
N ALA A 355 -1.01 5.74 21.89
CA ALA A 355 -0.94 7.20 21.92
C ALA A 355 -2.08 7.85 21.13
N ALA A 356 -2.39 7.33 19.94
CA ALA A 356 -3.47 7.85 19.10
C ALA A 356 -4.86 7.70 19.74
N LEU A 357 -5.10 6.59 20.46
CA LEU A 357 -6.36 6.31 21.14
C LEU A 357 -6.68 7.33 22.24
N ARG A 358 -5.64 7.95 22.81
CA ARG A 358 -5.76 9.01 23.83
C ARG A 358 -5.84 10.39 23.20
N ALA A 359 -5.05 10.64 22.16
CA ALA A 359 -5.03 11.92 21.45
C ALA A 359 -6.34 12.21 20.73
N PHE A 360 -6.89 11.25 19.99
CA PHE A 360 -8.04 11.47 19.10
C PHE A 360 -9.28 12.02 19.85
N PRO A 361 -9.78 11.42 20.94
CA PRO A 361 -10.93 12.00 21.65
C PRO A 361 -10.72 13.45 22.10
N ALA A 362 -9.50 13.80 22.52
CA ALA A 362 -9.13 15.14 22.98
C ALA A 362 -9.03 16.17 21.84
N LEU A 363 -8.63 15.74 20.65
CA LEU A 363 -8.42 16.62 19.49
C LEU A 363 -9.70 17.12 18.81
N VAL A 364 -10.87 16.54 19.10
CA VAL A 364 -12.12 16.99 18.46
C VAL A 364 -12.45 18.42 18.91
N ALA A 365 -12.49 19.35 17.97
CA ALA A 365 -12.77 20.75 18.28
C ALA A 365 -14.15 20.95 18.92
N GLY A 366 -14.17 21.46 20.16
CA GLY A 366 -15.39 21.80 20.89
C GLY A 366 -15.72 23.28 20.86
N GLN A 367 -14.73 24.14 20.61
CA GLN A 367 -14.89 25.60 20.57
C GLN A 367 -13.80 26.23 19.69
N PRO A 368 -13.97 27.46 19.16
CA PRO A 368 -12.83 28.24 18.66
C PRO A 368 -11.96 28.64 19.87
N PRO A 369 -10.62 28.57 19.80
CA PRO A 369 -9.76 28.40 18.63
C PRO A 369 -9.21 26.96 18.44
N ASP A 370 -9.91 25.92 18.89
CA ASP A 370 -9.43 24.54 18.82
C ASP A 370 -8.98 24.18 17.38
N GLU A 371 -7.88 23.43 17.28
CA GLU A 371 -7.32 23.00 16.00
C GLU A 371 -8.38 22.25 15.16
N GLY A 372 -8.40 22.50 13.85
CA GLY A 372 -9.39 21.90 12.94
C GLY A 372 -10.75 22.61 12.88
N ALA A 373 -11.14 23.41 13.88
CA ALA A 373 -12.45 24.07 13.91
C ALA A 373 -12.66 25.00 12.71
N ALA A 374 -11.65 25.80 12.36
CA ALA A 374 -11.68 26.69 11.20
C ALA A 374 -11.75 25.92 9.87
N THR A 375 -11.00 24.82 9.77
CA THR A 375 -11.00 23.93 8.61
C THR A 375 -12.36 23.25 8.44
N ALA A 376 -12.97 22.79 9.53
CA ALA A 376 -14.32 22.22 9.52
C ALA A 376 -15.40 23.24 9.13
N ARG A 377 -15.27 24.52 9.52
CA ARG A 377 -16.19 25.58 9.06
C ARG A 377 -16.10 25.80 7.54
N ARG A 378 -14.88 25.90 6.98
CA ARG A 378 -14.69 25.98 5.53
C ARG A 378 -15.25 24.75 4.81
N ALA A 379 -15.05 23.57 5.38
CA ALA A 379 -15.60 22.34 4.82
C ALA A 379 -17.14 22.37 4.82
N ARG A 380 -17.78 22.81 5.90
CA ARG A 380 -19.23 22.98 5.96
C ARG A 380 -19.73 23.92 4.86
N ASP A 381 -19.07 25.05 4.67
CA ASP A 381 -19.45 26.02 3.64
C ASP A 381 -19.32 25.40 2.24
N PHE A 382 -18.24 24.64 1.97
CA PHE A 382 -18.09 23.86 0.75
C PHE A 382 -19.25 22.85 0.54
N TRP A 383 -19.63 22.08 1.56
CA TRP A 383 -20.72 21.10 1.46
C TRP A 383 -22.09 21.75 1.19
N ARG A 384 -22.31 22.96 1.72
CA ARG A 384 -23.56 23.71 1.53
C ARG A 384 -23.64 24.36 0.15
N HIS A 385 -22.53 24.84 -0.38
CA HIS A 385 -22.53 25.75 -1.52
C HIS A 385 -21.88 25.16 -2.78
N ASP A 386 -20.77 24.46 -2.63
CA ASP A 386 -19.89 24.10 -3.75
C ASP A 386 -20.00 22.62 -4.17
N TRP A 387 -20.38 21.72 -3.25
CA TRP A 387 -20.51 20.29 -3.53
C TRP A 387 -21.49 20.00 -4.68
N GLN A 388 -21.03 19.23 -5.67
CA GLN A 388 -21.80 18.81 -6.85
C GLN A 388 -21.91 17.28 -7.00
N GLY A 389 -21.23 16.51 -6.14
CA GLY A 389 -21.24 15.06 -6.23
C GLY A 389 -22.51 14.44 -5.66
N ARG A 390 -22.62 13.11 -5.80
CA ARG A 390 -23.76 12.34 -5.28
C ARG A 390 -23.50 11.95 -3.83
N SER A 391 -24.50 12.10 -2.97
CA SER A 391 -24.36 11.78 -1.54
C SER A 391 -25.33 10.67 -1.13
N LEU A 392 -24.87 9.79 -0.24
CA LEU A 392 -25.68 8.79 0.44
C LEU A 392 -25.32 8.81 1.92
N MET A 393 -26.34 8.88 2.78
CA MET A 393 -26.18 8.87 4.23
C MET A 393 -26.86 7.66 4.85
N LEU A 394 -26.14 6.92 5.69
CA LEU A 394 -26.68 5.86 6.53
C LEU A 394 -26.42 6.19 8.00
N ILE A 395 -27.42 5.97 8.85
CA ILE A 395 -27.37 6.30 10.28
C ILE A 395 -27.55 5.03 11.09
N GLY A 396 -26.55 4.65 11.88
CA GLY A 396 -26.72 3.69 12.97
C GLY A 396 -27.49 4.33 14.11
N ALA A 397 -28.77 3.96 14.27
CA ALA A 397 -29.67 4.61 15.22
C ALA A 397 -29.35 4.28 16.69
N ALA A 398 -28.69 3.15 16.93
CA ALA A 398 -28.30 2.71 18.27
C ALA A 398 -26.97 3.34 18.73
N ASP A 399 -26.39 4.27 17.97
CA ASP A 399 -25.18 4.98 18.35
C ASP A 399 -25.45 6.01 19.46
N PRO A 400 -24.85 5.84 20.67
CA PRO A 400 -25.02 6.77 21.77
C PRO A 400 -24.14 8.02 21.66
N VAL A 401 -23.26 8.11 20.65
CA VAL A 401 -22.23 9.15 20.50
C VAL A 401 -22.61 10.12 19.38
N LEU A 402 -22.68 9.63 18.15
CA LEU A 402 -22.90 10.40 16.91
C LEU A 402 -24.14 9.89 16.17
N GLY A 403 -25.19 9.57 16.94
CA GLY A 403 -26.45 9.02 16.43
C GLY A 403 -27.29 10.03 15.63
N GLU A 404 -28.55 9.68 15.45
CA GLU A 404 -29.47 10.35 14.51
C GLU A 404 -29.54 11.89 14.62
N PRO A 405 -29.62 12.51 15.81
CA PRO A 405 -29.66 13.98 15.89
C PRO A 405 -28.42 14.65 15.29
N VAL A 406 -27.24 14.08 15.52
CA VAL A 406 -25.96 14.60 15.01
C VAL A 406 -25.91 14.43 13.50
N MET A 407 -26.30 13.26 13.01
CA MET A 407 -26.31 12.97 11.58
C MET A 407 -27.35 13.78 10.81
N ARG A 408 -28.51 14.08 11.40
CA ARG A 408 -29.51 14.99 10.80
C ARG A 408 -29.01 16.43 10.72
N ALA A 409 -28.25 16.89 11.71
CA ALA A 409 -27.60 18.19 11.63
C ALA A 409 -26.56 18.22 10.50
N LEU A 410 -25.74 17.18 10.36
CA LEU A 410 -24.80 17.04 9.26
C LEU A 410 -25.51 16.93 7.90
N HIS A 411 -26.63 16.20 7.81
CA HIS A 411 -27.44 16.06 6.61
C HIS A 411 -27.90 17.41 6.06
N ALA A 412 -28.33 18.31 6.95
CA ALA A 412 -28.74 19.67 6.60
C ALA A 412 -27.60 20.52 6.00
N ASP A 413 -26.34 20.17 6.26
CA ASP A 413 -25.16 20.85 5.72
C ASP A 413 -24.72 20.30 4.36
N ILE A 414 -25.17 19.10 3.96
CA ILE A 414 -24.74 18.46 2.72
C ILE A 414 -25.79 18.72 1.63
N ARG A 415 -25.48 19.67 0.74
CA ARG A 415 -26.32 20.01 -0.39
C ARG A 415 -26.61 18.77 -1.24
N GLY A 416 -27.89 18.57 -1.57
CA GLY A 416 -28.32 17.47 -2.44
C GLY A 416 -28.25 16.09 -1.80
N CYS A 417 -28.03 15.98 -0.48
CA CYS A 417 -28.07 14.70 0.21
C CYS A 417 -29.53 14.20 0.33
N PRO A 418 -29.87 13.01 -0.18
CA PRO A 418 -31.21 12.44 -0.04
C PRO A 418 -31.53 12.16 1.43
N PRO A 419 -32.82 11.89 1.78
CA PRO A 419 -33.19 11.50 3.13
C PRO A 419 -32.30 10.36 3.66
N PRO A 420 -31.76 10.47 4.88
CA PRO A 420 -30.88 9.44 5.43
C PRO A 420 -31.57 8.10 5.60
N ILE A 421 -30.85 7.01 5.33
CA ILE A 421 -31.30 5.65 5.62
C ILE A 421 -30.96 5.34 7.08
N VAL A 422 -31.98 5.16 7.92
CA VAL A 422 -31.81 4.84 9.34
C VAL A 422 -31.77 3.33 9.53
N LEU A 423 -30.74 2.84 10.22
CA LEU A 423 -30.51 1.44 10.53
C LEU A 423 -30.74 1.21 12.03
N PRO A 424 -31.93 0.72 12.45
CA PRO A 424 -32.33 0.69 13.86
C PRO A 424 -31.42 -0.14 14.77
N ALA A 425 -30.90 -1.26 14.26
CA ALA A 425 -30.07 -2.20 15.02
C ALA A 425 -28.57 -1.88 14.99
N CYS A 426 -28.15 -0.88 14.19
CA CYS A 426 -26.73 -0.56 14.01
C CYS A 426 -26.29 0.49 15.04
N GLY A 427 -25.19 0.20 15.74
CA GLY A 427 -24.53 1.14 16.63
C GLY A 427 -23.61 2.12 15.90
N HIS A 428 -22.61 2.62 16.62
CA HIS A 428 -21.64 3.59 16.12
C HIS A 428 -20.80 3.10 14.93
N PHE A 429 -20.41 1.83 14.93
CA PHE A 429 -19.56 1.23 13.89
C PHE A 429 -20.40 0.68 12.74
N VAL A 430 -21.13 1.57 12.05
CA VAL A 430 -22.03 1.23 10.93
C VAL A 430 -21.42 0.29 9.87
N PRO A 431 -20.12 0.38 9.50
CA PRO A 431 -19.52 -0.58 8.57
C PRO A 431 -19.63 -2.06 8.99
N GLU A 432 -19.77 -2.36 10.29
CA GLU A 432 -19.99 -3.73 10.80
C GLU A 432 -21.44 -4.24 10.61
N CYS A 433 -22.34 -3.40 10.10
CA CYS A 433 -23.62 -3.83 9.56
C CYS A 433 -23.52 -4.32 8.09
N GLY A 434 -22.32 -4.26 7.51
CA GLY A 434 -21.82 -5.07 6.40
C GLY A 434 -22.68 -5.14 5.14
N ALA A 435 -23.57 -6.15 5.07
CA ALA A 435 -24.33 -6.48 3.86
C ALA A 435 -25.20 -5.32 3.40
N VAL A 436 -25.93 -4.70 4.34
CA VAL A 436 -26.89 -3.62 4.04
C VAL A 436 -26.18 -2.37 3.52
N LEU A 437 -24.99 -2.06 4.05
CA LEU A 437 -24.21 -0.89 3.64
C LEU A 437 -23.78 -1.00 2.18
N ALA A 438 -23.20 -2.14 1.79
CA ALA A 438 -22.70 -2.35 0.44
C ALA A 438 -23.82 -2.38 -0.59
N GLU A 439 -24.97 -2.98 -0.27
CA GLU A 439 -26.14 -3.04 -1.13
C GLU A 439 -26.69 -1.64 -1.44
N HIS A 440 -26.90 -0.81 -0.40
CA HIS A 440 -27.34 0.57 -0.61
C HIS A 440 -26.31 1.40 -1.37
N ALA A 441 -25.02 1.23 -1.07
CA ALA A 441 -23.95 1.95 -1.74
C ALA A 441 -23.88 1.60 -3.24
N LEU A 442 -23.86 0.31 -3.59
CA LEU A 442 -23.81 -0.13 -4.98
C LEU A 442 -25.06 0.26 -5.75
N ALA A 443 -26.25 0.10 -5.15
CA ALA A 443 -27.50 0.50 -5.79
C ALA A 443 -27.56 2.01 -6.02
N HIS A 444 -27.13 2.82 -5.05
CA HIS A 444 -27.12 4.27 -5.20
C HIS A 444 -26.11 4.70 -6.25
N PHE A 445 -24.85 4.26 -6.19
CA PHE A 445 -23.79 4.74 -7.07
C PHE A 445 -23.69 4.00 -8.41
N ALA A 446 -24.61 3.09 -8.71
CA ALA A 446 -24.73 2.47 -10.03
C ALA A 446 -24.86 3.55 -11.13
N PRO A 447 -24.28 3.29 -12.33
CA PRO A 447 -24.53 4.14 -13.49
C PRO A 447 -26.04 4.13 -13.82
N PRO A 448 -26.59 5.22 -14.37
CA PRO A 448 -27.98 5.24 -14.84
C PRO A 448 -28.22 4.08 -15.80
N ALA A 449 -29.38 3.42 -15.69
CA ALA A 449 -29.78 2.44 -16.70
C ALA A 449 -29.82 3.14 -18.07
N ALA A 450 -29.11 2.55 -19.05
CA ALA A 450 -28.97 3.08 -20.40
C ALA A 450 -30.29 3.11 -21.17
#